data_AF-A0A8C4K9W7-F1
#
_entry.id   AF-A0A8C4K9W7-F1
#
_cell.length_a   1.000
_cell.length_b   1.000
_cell.length_c   1.000
_cell.angle_alpha   90.00
_cell.angle_beta   90.00
_cell.angle_gamma   90.00
#
_symmetry.space_group_name_H-M   'P 1'
#
loop_
_entity.id
_entity.type
_entity.pdbx_description
1 polymer ?
#
loop_
_entity_poly.entity_id
_entity_poly.type
_entity_poly.pdbx_seq_one_letter_code
_entity_poly.pdbx_strand_id
1 'polypeptide(L)'
;MVAAAVRGAARALGGAAAVGGGAARAPRGWGWGGSSRRLWAPSGPAAAVVRSPAAPGALSPFDRQLKRKQKNWAALQPEPAKCDYLREEVGGRVADRVFDITRAFPLALDVGSGRGYIAQHLTKETVEKLIQVDIAENALKNARETEIPTVNVVADEEFLPFKEDTFDLVVSSLSLHWVNDLPRAFREIHQVLKPDGVFIGAMFGGDTLYELRCSLQLAELEREGGFSPHVSPFTAVSDLGHLLSRAGFNTLTVDTDEIQVNYPGLFQVMEDLQAKTYF
;
A
#
# COMPACT_ATOMS: atom_id res chain seq x y z
N MET A 1 -13.08 0.02 -0.30
CA MET A 1 -12.56 1.18 0.45
C MET A 1 -11.51 1.86 -0.38
N VAL A 2 -11.57 3.18 -0.46
CA VAL A 2 -10.57 4.02 -1.14
C VAL A 2 -9.99 4.96 -0.10
N ALA A 3 -8.66 5.07 -0.04
CA ALA A 3 -7.95 5.95 0.87
C ALA A 3 -7.02 6.85 0.07
N ALA A 4 -7.09 8.15 0.35
CA ALA A 4 -6.13 9.16 -0.09
C ALA A 4 -5.41 9.72 1.14
N ALA A 5 -4.09 9.85 1.07
CA ALA A 5 -3.25 10.25 2.19
C ALA A 5 -2.04 11.04 1.70
N VAL A 6 -1.57 12.01 2.49
CA VAL A 6 -0.42 12.85 2.13
C VAL A 6 0.72 12.61 3.13
N ARG A 7 1.95 12.46 2.64
CA ARG A 7 3.15 12.51 3.49
C ARG A 7 3.48 13.97 3.75
N GLY A 8 3.39 14.42 5.00
CA GLY A 8 3.73 15.82 5.31
C GLY A 8 5.19 16.14 5.12
N ALA A 9 5.47 17.38 4.75
CA ALA A 9 6.79 17.96 4.94
C ALA A 9 7.27 17.78 6.39
N ALA A 10 8.47 17.22 6.57
CA ALA A 10 9.11 17.22 7.86
C ALA A 10 9.24 18.67 8.32
N ARG A 11 8.56 19.03 9.42
CA ARG A 11 8.79 20.33 10.06
C ARG A 11 10.27 20.38 10.43
N ALA A 12 11.03 21.20 9.71
CA ALA A 12 12.34 21.63 10.17
C ALA A 12 12.11 22.29 11.53
N LEU A 13 12.51 21.62 12.61
CA LEU A 13 12.62 22.24 13.93
C LEU A 13 13.80 23.20 13.87
N GLY A 14 13.55 24.42 13.37
CA GLY A 14 14.55 25.47 13.23
C GLY A 14 13.90 26.84 13.24
N GLY A 15 14.00 27.54 14.37
CA GLY A 15 13.61 28.94 14.47
C GLY A 15 13.25 29.36 15.89
N ALA A 16 14.27 29.61 16.72
CA ALA A 16 14.09 30.24 18.02
C ALA A 16 13.40 31.61 17.86
N ALA A 17 12.23 31.76 18.47
CA ALA A 17 11.62 33.07 18.66
C ALA A 17 12.35 33.80 19.79
N ALA A 18 13.10 34.83 19.44
CA ALA A 18 13.61 35.80 20.37
C ALA A 18 12.44 36.64 20.92
N VAL A 19 12.20 36.55 22.23
CA VAL A 19 11.42 37.55 22.98
C VAL A 19 12.34 38.08 24.07
N GLY A 20 12.65 39.38 23.98
CA GLY A 20 13.51 40.07 24.90
C GLY A 20 12.77 40.55 26.15
N GLY A 21 13.55 40.71 27.23
CA GLY A 21 13.31 41.71 28.28
C GLY A 21 12.81 41.19 29.62
N GLY A 22 13.67 41.26 30.65
CA GLY A 22 13.23 41.25 32.05
C GLY A 22 14.20 40.58 33.02
N ALA A 23 15.07 41.38 33.63
CA ALA A 23 16.12 40.96 34.56
C ALA A 23 15.58 40.50 35.94
N ALA A 24 16.17 39.45 36.51
CA ALA A 24 16.28 39.28 37.96
C ALA A 24 17.49 38.39 38.32
N ARG A 25 18.23 38.82 39.34
CA ARG A 25 19.53 38.33 39.81
C ARG A 25 19.51 36.90 40.40
N ALA A 26 20.64 36.22 40.23
CA ALA A 26 21.01 34.94 40.84
C ALA A 26 21.24 35.00 42.37
N PRO A 27 21.45 33.83 43.01
CA PRO A 27 22.82 33.55 43.43
C PRO A 27 23.31 32.10 43.22
N ARG A 28 24.56 32.05 42.72
CA ARG A 28 25.74 31.26 43.14
C ARG A 28 25.72 29.72 43.22
N GLY A 29 26.68 29.16 42.46
CA GLY A 29 27.43 27.93 42.73
C GLY A 29 26.86 26.74 41.94
N TRP A 30 27.62 25.91 41.21
CA TRP A 30 29.03 25.53 41.29
C TRP A 30 29.54 25.26 39.87
N GLY A 31 30.82 25.59 39.61
CA GLY A 31 31.46 25.36 38.32
C GLY A 31 32.33 24.11 38.31
N TRP A 32 32.32 23.41 37.18
CA TRP A 32 33.42 22.65 36.54
C TRP A 32 33.06 22.70 35.04
N GLY A 33 33.85 23.23 34.11
CA GLY A 33 35.28 23.08 33.91
C GLY A 33 35.52 21.91 32.94
N GLY A 34 35.57 22.17 31.62
CA GLY A 34 35.90 21.12 30.65
C GLY A 34 35.62 21.48 29.19
N SER A 35 36.58 22.15 28.55
CA SER A 35 36.65 22.33 27.10
C SER A 35 37.04 21.03 26.38
N SER A 36 36.46 20.74 25.22
CA SER A 36 37.23 20.40 24.00
C SER A 36 36.37 20.21 22.74
N ARG A 37 36.70 21.04 21.74
CA ARG A 37 36.88 20.80 20.28
C ARG A 37 36.04 19.72 19.56
N ARG A 38 35.42 20.20 18.47
CA ARG A 38 35.02 19.49 17.23
C ARG A 38 36.09 18.48 16.79
N LEU A 39 35.68 17.39 16.15
CA LEU A 39 36.33 16.84 14.95
C LEU A 39 35.34 15.97 14.14
N TRP A 40 35.49 16.06 12.83
CA TRP A 40 34.79 15.37 11.74
C TRP A 40 35.26 13.90 11.60
N ALA A 41 34.43 13.08 10.94
CA ALA A 41 34.51 11.62 10.74
C ALA A 41 35.77 11.11 9.98
N PRO A 42 35.95 9.76 9.88
CA PRO A 42 35.61 9.14 8.60
C PRO A 42 34.95 7.74 8.65
N SER A 43 34.13 7.51 7.62
CA SER A 43 33.78 6.26 6.91
C SER A 43 34.36 4.92 7.42
N GLY A 44 33.47 4.01 7.82
CA GLY A 44 33.67 2.56 7.84
C GLY A 44 32.67 1.85 6.92
N PRO A 45 32.95 0.62 6.45
CA PRO A 45 32.10 -0.08 5.50
C PRO A 45 30.73 -0.33 6.13
N ALA A 46 29.66 -0.11 5.36
CA ALA A 46 28.30 -0.42 5.77
C ALA A 46 28.25 -1.88 6.23
N ALA A 47 28.09 -2.10 7.54
CA ALA A 47 27.85 -3.42 8.08
C ALA A 47 26.56 -3.93 7.44
N ALA A 48 26.68 -5.02 6.67
CA ALA A 48 25.55 -5.73 6.12
C ALA A 48 24.57 -6.00 7.26
N VAL A 49 23.35 -5.47 7.14
CA VAL A 49 22.25 -5.79 8.05
C VAL A 49 21.95 -7.27 7.84
N VAL A 50 22.55 -8.10 8.68
CA VAL A 50 22.23 -9.52 8.75
C VAL A 50 20.80 -9.62 9.24
N ARG A 51 19.93 -10.13 8.36
CA ARG A 51 18.53 -10.45 8.63
C ARG A 51 18.41 -11.18 9.97
N SER A 52 17.57 -10.69 10.86
CA SER A 52 16.96 -11.58 11.85
C SER A 52 15.91 -12.41 11.12
N PRO A 53 16.01 -13.75 11.08
CA PRO A 53 14.90 -14.57 10.63
C PRO A 53 13.73 -14.33 11.58
N ALA A 54 12.53 -14.17 11.02
CA ALA A 54 11.30 -14.13 11.80
C ALA A 54 11.28 -15.32 12.77
N ALA A 55 10.83 -15.09 14.00
CA ALA A 55 10.70 -16.14 15.00
C ALA A 55 9.93 -17.33 14.41
N PRO A 56 10.43 -18.57 14.49
CA PRO A 56 9.73 -19.74 13.99
C PRO A 56 8.47 -19.94 14.83
N GLY A 57 7.30 -19.60 14.28
CA GLY A 57 6.01 -19.76 14.97
C GLY A 57 4.95 -18.70 14.68
N ALA A 58 5.29 -17.58 14.03
CA ALA A 58 4.26 -16.67 13.52
C ALA A 58 3.66 -17.27 12.24
N LEU A 59 2.49 -17.90 12.34
CA LEU A 59 1.71 -18.32 11.18
C LEU A 59 1.38 -17.08 10.34
N SER A 60 2.02 -16.98 9.18
CA SER A 60 1.68 -15.99 8.15
C SER A 60 0.27 -16.33 7.64
N PRO A 61 -0.73 -15.44 7.78
CA PRO A 61 -2.09 -15.71 7.32
C PRO A 61 -2.14 -16.08 5.83
N PHE A 62 -1.26 -15.49 5.02
CA PHE A 62 -1.15 -15.74 3.59
C PHE A 62 0.19 -16.38 3.24
N ASP A 63 0.16 -17.51 2.52
CA ASP A 63 1.33 -18.05 1.84
C ASP A 63 1.65 -17.19 0.61
N ARG A 64 2.66 -16.33 0.74
CA ARG A 64 3.08 -15.39 -0.33
C ARG A 64 3.62 -16.11 -1.55
N GLN A 65 4.24 -17.29 -1.41
CA GLN A 65 4.72 -18.07 -2.56
C GLN A 65 3.55 -18.67 -3.33
N LEU A 66 2.56 -19.22 -2.61
CA LEU A 66 1.33 -19.70 -3.22
C LEU A 66 0.59 -18.54 -3.92
N LYS A 67 0.44 -17.39 -3.25
CA LYS A 67 -0.23 -16.23 -3.85
C LYS A 67 0.48 -15.74 -5.11
N ARG A 68 1.81 -15.71 -5.11
CA ARG A 68 2.61 -15.41 -6.31
C ARG A 68 2.33 -16.39 -7.44
N LYS A 69 2.29 -17.70 -7.16
CA LYS A 69 1.98 -18.74 -8.15
C LYS A 69 0.58 -18.56 -8.73
N GLN A 70 -0.41 -18.33 -7.86
CA GLN A 70 -1.79 -18.10 -8.29
C GLN A 70 -1.90 -16.83 -9.14
N LYS A 71 -1.32 -15.69 -8.73
CA LYS A 71 -1.32 -14.44 -9.51
C LYS A 71 -0.66 -14.66 -10.89
N ASN A 72 0.46 -15.38 -10.94
CA ASN A 72 1.14 -15.73 -12.19
C ASN A 72 0.30 -16.64 -13.09
N TRP A 73 -0.47 -17.56 -12.52
CA TRP A 73 -1.38 -18.44 -13.25
C TRP A 73 -2.59 -17.68 -13.80
N ALA A 74 -3.19 -16.79 -13.01
CA ALA A 74 -4.29 -15.93 -13.45
C ALA A 74 -3.88 -14.99 -14.59
N ALA A 75 -2.66 -14.46 -14.55
CA ALA A 75 -2.13 -13.62 -15.62
C ALA A 75 -1.97 -14.35 -16.97
N LEU A 76 -2.02 -15.69 -16.99
CA LEU A 76 -1.92 -16.51 -18.21
C LEU A 76 -3.29 -16.98 -18.73
N GLN A 77 -4.40 -16.62 -18.08
CA GLN A 77 -5.73 -17.07 -18.51
C GLN A 77 -6.10 -16.44 -19.87
N PRO A 78 -6.74 -17.21 -20.78
CA PRO A 78 -7.00 -16.79 -22.16
C PRO A 78 -8.04 -15.69 -22.31
N GLU A 79 -8.93 -15.50 -21.33
CA GLU A 79 -10.00 -14.49 -21.36
C GLU A 79 -9.95 -13.55 -20.14
N PRO A 80 -8.93 -12.68 -20.04
CA PRO A 80 -8.75 -11.86 -18.85
C PRO A 80 -9.91 -10.89 -18.60
N ALA A 81 -10.55 -10.40 -19.67
CA ALA A 81 -11.66 -9.44 -19.59
C ALA A 81 -12.86 -9.98 -18.77
N LYS A 82 -13.08 -11.30 -18.73
CA LYS A 82 -14.14 -11.90 -17.91
C LYS A 82 -13.87 -11.81 -16.41
N CYS A 83 -12.60 -11.71 -16.01
CA CYS A 83 -12.18 -11.72 -14.61
C CYS A 83 -11.66 -10.36 -14.13
N ASP A 84 -11.12 -9.54 -15.04
CA ASP A 84 -10.45 -8.29 -14.69
C ASP A 84 -11.41 -7.09 -14.55
N TYR A 85 -12.69 -7.22 -14.90
CA TYR A 85 -13.66 -6.10 -14.91
C TYR A 85 -13.70 -5.32 -13.58
N LEU A 86 -13.62 -5.99 -12.43
CA LEU A 86 -13.64 -5.30 -11.13
C LEU A 86 -12.35 -4.51 -10.89
N ARG A 87 -11.22 -5.03 -11.37
CA ARG A 87 -9.91 -4.36 -11.26
C ARG A 87 -9.81 -3.19 -12.23
N GLU A 88 -10.39 -3.33 -13.42
CA GLU A 88 -10.54 -2.23 -14.38
C GLU A 88 -11.39 -1.11 -13.77
N GLU A 89 -12.59 -1.42 -13.28
CA GLU A 89 -13.49 -0.45 -12.66
C GLU A 89 -12.82 0.29 -11.49
N VAL A 90 -12.20 -0.45 -10.56
CA VAL A 90 -11.53 0.17 -9.41
C VAL A 90 -10.26 0.91 -9.84
N GLY A 91 -9.55 0.43 -10.85
CA GLY A 91 -8.40 1.11 -11.45
C GLY A 91 -8.76 2.48 -12.02
N GLY A 92 -9.89 2.57 -12.73
CA GLY A 92 -10.45 3.84 -13.22
C GLY A 92 -10.80 4.80 -12.09
N ARG A 93 -11.50 4.32 -11.05
CA ARG A 93 -11.84 5.16 -9.88
C ARG A 93 -10.61 5.67 -9.13
N VAL A 94 -9.55 4.86 -9.02
CA VAL A 94 -8.28 5.32 -8.43
C VAL A 94 -7.67 6.42 -9.28
N ALA A 95 -7.67 6.28 -10.61
CA ALA A 95 -7.18 7.31 -11.52
C ALA A 95 -8.00 8.61 -11.42
N ASP A 96 -9.33 8.53 -11.30
CA ASP A 96 -10.19 9.70 -11.07
C ASP A 96 -9.75 10.49 -9.84
N ARG A 97 -9.44 9.81 -8.72
CA ARG A 97 -8.90 10.46 -7.52
C ARG A 97 -7.52 11.07 -7.72
N VAL A 98 -6.72 10.57 -8.65
CA VAL A 98 -5.45 11.22 -9.04
C VAL A 98 -5.75 12.53 -9.77
N PHE A 99 -6.74 12.55 -10.67
CA PHE A 99 -7.13 13.74 -11.44
C PHE A 99 -7.78 14.85 -10.58
N ASP A 100 -8.36 14.51 -9.43
CA ASP A 100 -8.83 15.50 -8.45
C ASP A 100 -7.69 16.38 -7.90
N ILE A 101 -6.44 15.94 -8.02
CA ILE A 101 -5.27 16.67 -7.57
C ILE A 101 -4.74 17.53 -8.72
N THR A 102 -4.85 18.84 -8.57
CA THR A 102 -4.47 19.82 -9.61
C THR A 102 -2.95 20.04 -9.72
N ARG A 103 -2.17 18.97 -9.92
CA ARG A 103 -0.73 19.03 -10.21
C ARG A 103 -0.28 17.78 -10.99
N ALA A 104 0.81 17.91 -11.75
CA ALA A 104 1.48 16.78 -12.36
C ALA A 104 2.41 16.07 -11.36
N PHE A 105 2.63 14.78 -11.60
CA PHE A 105 3.51 13.92 -10.81
C PHE A 105 4.66 13.42 -11.70
N PRO A 106 5.88 13.98 -11.55
CA PRO A 106 7.02 13.59 -12.38
C PRO A 106 7.39 12.11 -12.28
N LEU A 107 7.26 11.52 -11.08
CA LEU A 107 7.54 10.10 -10.87
C LEU A 107 6.51 9.47 -9.93
N ALA A 108 5.78 8.49 -10.46
CA ALA A 108 4.78 7.72 -9.71
C ALA A 108 5.18 6.24 -9.56
N LEU A 109 4.66 5.61 -8.51
CA LEU A 109 4.79 4.17 -8.25
C LEU A 109 3.41 3.53 -8.17
N ASP A 110 3.18 2.44 -8.89
CA ASP A 110 1.99 1.60 -8.83
C ASP A 110 2.34 0.28 -8.11
N VAL A 111 1.86 0.14 -6.88
CA VAL A 111 2.17 -0.99 -5.98
C VAL A 111 1.10 -2.07 -6.09
N GLY A 112 1.53 -3.28 -6.44
CA GLY A 112 0.63 -4.38 -6.76
C GLY A 112 -0.11 -4.15 -8.07
N SER A 113 0.60 -3.63 -9.07
CA SER A 113 0.03 -3.12 -10.33
C SER A 113 -0.69 -4.18 -11.15
N GLY A 114 -0.39 -5.46 -10.93
CA GLY A 114 -0.86 -6.55 -11.77
C GLY A 114 -0.52 -6.31 -13.24
N ARG A 115 -1.55 -6.08 -14.06
CA ARG A 115 -1.43 -5.82 -15.50
C ARG A 115 -1.49 -4.32 -15.84
N GLY A 116 -1.39 -3.45 -14.84
CA GLY A 116 -1.47 -2.00 -14.99
C GLY A 116 -2.89 -1.46 -15.10
N TYR A 117 -3.78 -1.90 -14.20
CA TYR A 117 -5.19 -1.49 -14.24
C TYR A 117 -5.42 0.01 -14.00
N ILE A 118 -4.51 0.67 -13.28
CA ILE A 118 -4.56 2.13 -13.08
C ILE A 118 -3.90 2.86 -14.25
N ALA A 119 -2.76 2.36 -14.73
CA ALA A 119 -1.93 3.01 -15.75
C ALA A 119 -2.65 3.28 -17.08
N GLN A 120 -3.62 2.44 -17.44
CA GLN A 120 -4.43 2.62 -18.66
C GLN A 120 -5.39 3.82 -18.60
N HIS A 121 -5.67 4.35 -17.41
CA HIS A 121 -6.59 5.47 -17.19
C HIS A 121 -5.87 6.78 -16.86
N LEU A 122 -4.56 6.73 -16.61
CA LEU A 122 -3.74 7.91 -16.36
C LEU A 122 -3.21 8.48 -17.67
N THR A 123 -2.90 9.78 -17.68
CA THR A 123 -2.30 10.45 -18.85
C THR A 123 -0.88 10.92 -18.58
N LYS A 124 -0.09 11.10 -19.64
CA LYS A 124 1.29 11.59 -19.54
C LYS A 124 1.40 13.02 -18.99
N GLU A 125 0.34 13.83 -19.11
CA GLU A 125 0.28 15.19 -18.54
C GLU A 125 0.14 15.14 -17.02
N THR A 126 -0.48 14.09 -16.49
CA THR A 126 -0.70 13.91 -15.05
C THR A 126 0.45 13.13 -14.42
N VAL A 127 0.98 12.10 -15.09
CA VAL A 127 2.10 11.29 -14.62
C VAL A 127 3.14 11.17 -15.73
N GLU A 128 4.32 11.76 -15.53
CA GLU A 128 5.36 11.78 -16.56
C GLU A 128 6.08 10.43 -16.72
N LYS A 129 6.25 9.70 -15.60
CA LYS A 129 6.87 8.37 -15.58
C LYS A 129 6.27 7.51 -14.48
N LEU A 130 5.98 6.26 -14.82
CA LEU A 130 5.40 5.28 -13.91
C LEU A 130 6.35 4.10 -13.67
N ILE A 131 6.56 3.76 -12.40
CA ILE A 131 7.19 2.50 -12.01
C ILE A 131 6.08 1.56 -11.53
N GLN A 132 6.02 0.35 -12.08
CA GLN A 132 5.02 -0.65 -11.70
C GLN A 132 5.67 -1.80 -10.96
N VAL A 133 5.11 -2.16 -9.80
CA VAL A 133 5.59 -3.23 -8.95
C VAL A 133 4.52 -4.28 -8.74
N ASP A 134 4.86 -5.54 -8.97
CA ASP A 134 4.05 -6.69 -8.52
C ASP A 134 4.98 -7.88 -8.22
N ILE A 135 4.55 -8.74 -7.30
CA ILE A 135 5.23 -10.01 -6.99
C ILE A 135 5.13 -11.02 -8.15
N ALA A 136 4.11 -10.88 -8.99
CA ALA A 136 3.80 -11.76 -10.11
C ALA A 136 4.40 -11.25 -11.43
N GLU A 137 5.52 -11.84 -11.81
CA GLU A 137 6.25 -11.52 -13.05
C GLU A 137 5.39 -11.64 -14.32
N ASN A 138 4.51 -12.64 -14.40
CA ASN A 138 3.64 -12.80 -15.58
C ASN A 138 2.62 -11.67 -15.68
N ALA A 139 2.17 -11.11 -14.56
CA ALA A 139 1.25 -9.98 -14.58
C ALA A 139 1.90 -8.74 -15.19
N LEU A 140 3.16 -8.46 -14.81
CA LEU A 140 3.96 -7.38 -15.38
C LEU A 140 4.34 -7.60 -16.85
N LYS A 141 4.62 -8.84 -17.26
CA LYS A 141 4.88 -9.19 -18.68
C LYS A 141 3.65 -9.00 -19.56
N ASN A 142 2.47 -9.24 -19.00
CA ASN A 142 1.18 -9.11 -19.69
C ASN A 142 0.49 -7.77 -19.33
N ALA A 143 1.27 -6.76 -18.98
CA ALA A 143 0.79 -5.41 -18.71
C ALA A 143 0.16 -4.79 -19.96
N ARG A 144 -0.85 -3.95 -19.75
CA ARG A 144 -1.54 -3.23 -20.81
C ARG A 144 -0.67 -2.10 -21.34
N GLU A 145 -0.88 -1.76 -22.60
CA GLU A 145 -0.28 -0.58 -23.18
C GLU A 145 -0.82 0.68 -22.49
N THR A 146 0.07 1.63 -22.25
CA THR A 146 -0.22 2.95 -21.71
C THR A 146 0.65 3.96 -22.44
N GLU A 147 0.18 5.19 -22.55
CA GLU A 147 0.98 6.28 -23.12
C GLU A 147 2.08 6.79 -22.17
N ILE A 148 2.01 6.40 -20.89
CA ILE A 148 2.99 6.80 -19.88
C ILE A 148 4.25 5.93 -19.99
N PRO A 149 5.45 6.53 -20.07
CA PRO A 149 6.71 5.79 -19.97
C PRO A 149 6.76 4.94 -18.69
N THR A 150 6.76 3.62 -18.87
CA THR A 150 6.60 2.67 -17.76
C THR A 150 7.81 1.74 -17.60
N VAL A 151 8.18 1.47 -16.34
CA VAL A 151 9.22 0.47 -15.99
C VAL A 151 8.66 -0.52 -14.99
N ASN A 152 8.79 -1.81 -15.29
CA ASN A 152 8.28 -2.90 -14.46
C ASN A 152 9.36 -3.45 -13.54
N VAL A 153 9.03 -3.66 -12.27
CA VAL A 153 9.93 -4.17 -11.23
C VAL A 153 9.23 -5.30 -10.47
N VAL A 154 9.84 -6.49 -10.44
CA VAL A 154 9.31 -7.60 -9.63
C VAL A 154 9.75 -7.42 -8.19
N ALA A 155 8.82 -7.14 -7.29
CA ALA A 155 9.08 -7.01 -5.84
C ALA A 155 7.84 -7.30 -5.00
N ASP A 156 8.06 -7.60 -3.72
CA ASP A 156 6.99 -7.74 -2.74
C ASP A 156 6.60 -6.35 -2.21
N GLU A 157 5.31 -6.08 -2.07
CA GLU A 157 4.77 -4.80 -1.58
C GLU A 157 5.22 -4.48 -0.14
N GLU A 158 5.60 -5.50 0.65
CA GLU A 158 6.15 -5.34 2.01
C GLU A 158 7.65 -4.95 2.03
N PHE A 159 8.34 -5.02 0.89
CA PHE A 159 9.79 -4.83 0.77
C PHE A 159 10.14 -4.08 -0.52
N LEU A 160 9.75 -2.79 -0.59
CA LEU A 160 9.93 -1.99 -1.80
C LEU A 160 11.43 -1.70 -2.05
N PRO A 161 11.98 -2.01 -3.24
CA PRO A 161 13.42 -1.89 -3.51
C PRO A 161 13.81 -0.47 -3.96
N PHE A 162 13.26 0.56 -3.32
CA PHE A 162 13.48 1.95 -3.71
C PHE A 162 14.07 2.77 -2.57
N LYS A 163 14.77 3.83 -2.94
CA LYS A 163 15.29 4.79 -1.98
C LYS A 163 14.14 5.59 -1.38
N GLU A 164 14.32 6.04 -0.14
CA GLU A 164 13.45 7.03 0.48
C GLU A 164 13.34 8.31 -0.38
N ASP A 165 12.22 9.01 -0.25
CA ASP A 165 11.95 10.32 -0.89
C ASP A 165 12.14 10.31 -2.43
N THR A 166 11.68 9.25 -3.09
CA THR A 166 11.83 9.06 -4.54
C THR A 166 10.58 9.46 -5.33
N PHE A 167 9.40 9.10 -4.85
CA PHE A 167 8.15 9.21 -5.64
C PHE A 167 7.30 10.40 -5.21
N ASP A 168 6.65 11.06 -6.18
CA ASP A 168 5.70 12.16 -5.95
C ASP A 168 4.28 11.62 -5.71
N LEU A 169 3.99 10.44 -6.24
CA LEU A 169 2.73 9.71 -6.13
C LEU A 169 2.99 8.21 -5.93
N VAL A 170 2.25 7.59 -5.02
CA VAL A 170 2.12 6.13 -4.95
C VAL A 170 0.64 5.78 -5.10
N VAL A 171 0.33 4.87 -6.01
CA VAL A 171 -1.00 4.32 -6.17
C VAL A 171 -1.01 2.82 -5.90
N SER A 172 -2.14 2.28 -5.48
CA SER A 172 -2.37 0.83 -5.39
C SER A 172 -3.84 0.49 -5.57
N SER A 173 -4.16 -0.48 -6.42
CA SER A 173 -5.53 -0.92 -6.63
C SER A 173 -5.67 -2.42 -6.35
N LEU A 174 -6.50 -2.75 -5.37
CA LEU A 174 -6.89 -4.11 -5.00
C LEU A 174 -5.70 -5.07 -4.78
N SER A 175 -4.58 -4.60 -4.20
CA SER A 175 -3.46 -5.48 -3.81
C SER A 175 -3.21 -5.54 -2.30
N LEU A 176 -3.31 -4.40 -1.60
CA LEU A 176 -2.85 -4.29 -0.20
C LEU A 176 -3.65 -5.13 0.82
N HIS A 177 -4.83 -5.65 0.48
CA HIS A 177 -5.55 -6.57 1.38
C HIS A 177 -4.94 -7.99 1.43
N TRP A 178 -3.92 -8.28 0.62
CA TRP A 178 -3.22 -9.58 0.56
C TRP A 178 -1.83 -9.58 1.20
N VAL A 179 -1.41 -8.47 1.80
CA VAL A 179 -0.14 -8.40 2.52
C VAL A 179 -0.35 -8.92 3.95
N ASN A 180 0.65 -9.61 4.49
CA ASN A 180 0.62 -10.12 5.85
C ASN A 180 0.91 -9.01 6.88
N ASP A 181 1.75 -8.04 6.52
CA ASP A 181 2.10 -6.89 7.36
C ASP A 181 1.68 -5.58 6.68
N LEU A 182 0.38 -5.30 6.70
CA LEU A 182 -0.19 -4.05 6.17
C LEU A 182 0.40 -2.78 6.82
N PRO A 183 0.61 -2.72 8.16
CA PRO A 183 1.31 -1.59 8.78
C PRO A 183 2.72 -1.36 8.20
N ARG A 184 3.47 -2.42 7.90
CA ARG A 184 4.77 -2.30 7.25
C ARG A 184 4.65 -1.83 5.81
N ALA A 185 3.74 -2.41 5.01
CA ALA A 185 3.54 -1.98 3.63
C ALA A 185 3.25 -0.46 3.56
N PHE A 186 2.39 0.06 4.45
CA PHE A 186 2.16 1.51 4.53
C PHE A 186 3.39 2.31 4.95
N ARG A 187 4.25 1.77 5.83
CA ARG A 187 5.52 2.43 6.20
C ARG A 187 6.49 2.50 5.03
N GLU A 188 6.62 1.41 4.26
CA GLU A 188 7.47 1.37 3.05
C GLU A 188 6.95 2.38 2.01
N ILE A 189 5.64 2.40 1.75
CA ILE A 189 5.00 3.38 0.87
C ILE A 189 5.27 4.82 1.35
N HIS A 190 5.09 5.08 2.64
CA HIS A 190 5.37 6.38 3.22
C HIS A 190 6.85 6.76 3.03
N GLN A 191 7.79 5.85 3.29
CA GLN A 191 9.23 6.10 3.17
C GLN A 191 9.67 6.44 1.75
N VAL A 192 9.16 5.73 0.74
CA VAL A 192 9.54 5.97 -0.66
C VAL A 192 8.91 7.23 -1.25
N LEU A 193 7.81 7.73 -0.66
CA LEU A 193 7.22 9.02 -1.04
C LEU A 193 8.12 10.19 -0.63
N LYS A 194 8.23 11.20 -1.48
CA LYS A 194 8.82 12.50 -1.13
C LYS A 194 7.98 13.20 -0.05
N PRO A 195 8.56 14.19 0.65
CA PRO A 195 7.78 15.20 1.34
C PRO A 195 6.69 15.79 0.43
N ASP A 196 5.47 15.93 0.96
CA ASP A 196 4.26 16.35 0.26
C ASP A 196 3.82 15.42 -0.89
N GLY A 197 4.39 14.21 -0.96
CA GLY A 197 3.96 13.13 -1.84
C GLY A 197 2.63 12.53 -1.42
N VAL A 198 1.89 11.98 -2.39
CA VAL A 198 0.52 11.50 -2.20
C VAL A 198 0.47 9.98 -2.33
N PHE A 199 -0.29 9.34 -1.45
CA PHE A 199 -0.71 7.96 -1.59
C PHE A 199 -2.21 7.90 -1.91
N ILE A 200 -2.60 7.15 -2.94
CA ILE A 200 -3.99 6.80 -3.24
C ILE A 200 -4.11 5.28 -3.36
N GLY A 201 -4.87 4.64 -2.48
CA GLY A 201 -5.03 3.19 -2.44
C GLY A 201 -6.49 2.77 -2.45
N ALA A 202 -6.81 1.68 -3.14
CA ALA A 202 -8.10 1.01 -3.05
C ALA A 202 -7.91 -0.45 -2.61
N MET A 203 -8.72 -0.90 -1.64
CA MET A 203 -8.71 -2.29 -1.15
C MET A 203 -10.11 -2.74 -0.72
N PHE A 204 -10.32 -4.06 -0.70
CA PHE A 204 -11.55 -4.64 -0.14
C PHE A 204 -11.66 -4.34 1.36
N GLY A 205 -12.89 -4.07 1.80
CA GLY A 205 -13.22 -3.74 3.18
C GLY A 205 -14.00 -4.85 3.88
N GLY A 206 -14.20 -4.69 5.18
CA GLY A 206 -14.84 -5.68 6.06
C GLY A 206 -16.13 -6.31 5.52
N ASP A 207 -16.94 -5.52 4.82
CA ASP A 207 -18.24 -5.91 4.27
C ASP A 207 -18.16 -6.63 2.92
N THR A 208 -16.98 -6.75 2.31
CA THR A 208 -16.80 -7.47 1.05
C THR A 208 -17.10 -8.97 1.22
N LEU A 209 -17.97 -9.51 0.35
CA LEU A 209 -18.46 -10.90 0.37
C LEU A 209 -19.16 -11.30 1.67
N TYR A 210 -19.83 -10.36 2.33
CA TYR A 210 -20.56 -10.62 3.57
C TYR A 210 -21.57 -11.77 3.43
N GLU A 211 -22.39 -11.77 2.38
CA GLU A 211 -23.42 -12.78 2.15
C GLU A 211 -22.84 -14.17 1.94
N LEU A 212 -21.75 -14.27 1.19
CA LEU A 212 -21.02 -15.52 0.98
C LEU A 212 -20.44 -16.05 2.30
N ARG A 213 -19.78 -15.16 3.06
CA ARG A 213 -19.17 -15.48 4.35
C ARG A 213 -20.22 -16.03 5.32
N CYS A 214 -21.35 -15.34 5.47
CA CYS A 214 -22.44 -15.76 6.35
C CYS A 214 -23.08 -17.07 5.87
N SER A 215 -23.31 -17.23 4.56
CA SER A 215 -23.92 -18.44 4.02
C SER A 215 -23.08 -19.69 4.29
N LEU A 216 -21.76 -19.60 4.10
CA LEU A 216 -20.85 -20.71 4.37
C LEU A 216 -20.74 -21.01 5.87
N GLN A 217 -20.62 -19.97 6.71
CA GLN A 217 -20.56 -20.14 8.16
C GLN A 217 -21.82 -20.82 8.73
N LEU A 218 -23.00 -20.40 8.28
CA LEU A 218 -24.26 -21.01 8.71
C LEU A 218 -24.37 -22.47 8.24
N ALA A 219 -24.03 -22.75 6.99
CA ALA A 219 -24.09 -24.09 6.43
C ALA A 219 -23.16 -25.07 7.17
N GLU A 220 -21.93 -24.65 7.48
CA GLU A 220 -20.99 -25.50 8.23
C GLU A 220 -21.42 -25.68 9.69
N LEU A 221 -21.91 -24.61 10.33
CA LEU A 221 -22.38 -24.70 11.71
C LEU A 221 -23.52 -25.71 11.84
N GLU A 222 -24.46 -25.69 10.91
CA GLU A 222 -25.61 -26.62 10.89
C GLU A 222 -25.20 -28.06 10.57
N ARG A 223 -24.23 -28.26 9.66
CA ARG A 223 -23.90 -29.59 9.11
C ARG A 223 -22.76 -30.29 9.83
N GLU A 224 -21.79 -29.52 10.32
CA GLU A 224 -20.52 -30.03 10.87
C GLU A 224 -20.35 -29.66 12.35
N GLY A 225 -21.18 -28.76 12.89
CA GLY A 225 -21.11 -28.32 14.29
C GLY A 225 -19.95 -27.38 14.59
N GLY A 226 -19.33 -26.81 13.54
CA GLY A 226 -18.23 -25.85 13.61
C GLY A 226 -18.20 -24.99 12.35
N PHE A 227 -17.18 -24.13 12.20
CA PHE A 227 -16.98 -23.39 10.96
C PHE A 227 -15.49 -23.17 10.67
N SER A 228 -15.18 -23.00 9.39
CA SER A 228 -13.87 -22.62 8.86
C SER A 228 -13.97 -21.27 8.14
N PRO A 229 -12.95 -20.39 8.25
CA PRO A 229 -12.94 -19.13 7.52
C PRO A 229 -12.64 -19.37 6.03
N HIS A 230 -13.67 -19.26 5.18
CA HIS A 230 -13.55 -19.35 3.72
C HIS A 230 -13.33 -18.02 3.01
N VAL A 231 -13.56 -16.90 3.71
CA VAL A 231 -13.37 -15.55 3.18
C VAL A 231 -12.29 -14.87 4.00
N SER A 232 -11.33 -14.25 3.31
CA SER A 232 -10.23 -13.53 3.95
C SER A 232 -10.73 -12.43 4.91
N PRO A 233 -10.03 -12.21 6.03
CA PRO A 233 -10.37 -11.12 6.94
C PRO A 233 -9.98 -9.78 6.30
N PHE A 234 -10.98 -8.97 5.94
CA PHE A 234 -10.74 -7.63 5.40
C PHE A 234 -10.68 -6.58 6.51
N THR A 235 -9.88 -5.55 6.27
CA THR A 235 -9.72 -4.42 7.18
C THR A 235 -11.02 -3.61 7.26
N ALA A 236 -11.40 -3.17 8.46
CA ALA A 236 -12.50 -2.23 8.64
C ALA A 236 -12.06 -0.81 8.27
N VAL A 237 -13.01 0.02 7.84
CA VAL A 237 -12.75 1.42 7.44
C VAL A 237 -12.07 2.21 8.56
N SER A 238 -12.53 2.03 9.80
CA SER A 238 -11.97 2.70 10.98
C SER A 238 -10.51 2.35 11.23
N ASP A 239 -10.13 1.09 10.98
CA ASP A 239 -8.77 0.61 11.22
C ASP A 239 -7.81 1.14 10.17
N LEU A 240 -8.25 1.30 8.92
CA LEU A 240 -7.43 1.83 7.84
C LEU A 240 -6.92 3.24 8.14
N GLY A 241 -7.78 4.12 8.67
CA GLY A 241 -7.38 5.47 9.08
C GLY A 241 -6.31 5.46 10.18
N HIS A 242 -6.47 4.59 11.19
CA HIS A 242 -5.49 4.42 12.26
C HIS A 242 -4.14 3.88 11.74
N LEU A 243 -4.17 2.91 10.82
CA LEU A 243 -2.97 2.33 10.21
C LEU A 243 -2.19 3.36 9.40
N LEU A 244 -2.87 4.15 8.57
CA LEU A 244 -2.25 5.21 7.78
C LEU A 244 -1.66 6.31 8.67
N SER A 245 -2.39 6.74 9.70
CA SER A 245 -1.88 7.73 10.67
C SER A 245 -0.63 7.21 11.40
N ARG A 246 -0.64 5.94 11.82
CA ARG A 246 0.52 5.30 12.47
C ARG A 246 1.72 5.15 11.54
N ALA A 247 1.50 5.03 10.23
CA ALA A 247 2.56 5.00 9.23
C ALA A 247 3.19 6.39 8.97
N GLY A 248 2.59 7.47 9.47
CA GLY A 248 3.12 8.84 9.37
C GLY A 248 2.38 9.73 8.36
N PHE A 249 1.36 9.19 7.67
CA PHE A 249 0.52 9.99 6.79
C PHE A 249 -0.31 11.01 7.56
N ASN A 250 -0.56 12.15 6.93
CA ASN A 250 -1.51 13.17 7.36
C ASN A 250 -2.53 13.46 6.25
N THR A 251 -3.49 14.34 6.56
CA THR A 251 -4.55 14.76 5.63
C THR A 251 -5.23 13.54 4.99
N LEU A 252 -5.76 12.67 5.85
CA LEU A 252 -6.35 11.41 5.45
C LEU A 252 -7.80 11.62 4.99
N THR A 253 -8.13 11.05 3.84
CA THR A 253 -9.52 10.85 3.41
C THR A 253 -9.72 9.37 3.17
N VAL A 254 -10.71 8.77 3.83
CA VAL A 254 -11.04 7.35 3.67
C VAL A 254 -12.52 7.28 3.35
N ASP A 255 -12.81 6.79 2.15
CA ASP A 255 -14.16 6.62 1.65
C ASP A 255 -14.47 5.13 1.43
N THR A 256 -15.75 4.81 1.38
CA THR A 256 -16.23 3.48 1.03
C THR A 256 -17.15 3.57 -0.15
N ASP A 257 -16.79 2.86 -1.21
CA ASP A 257 -17.63 2.64 -2.38
C ASP A 257 -18.15 1.21 -2.36
N GLU A 258 -19.42 1.05 -2.72
CA GLU A 258 -20.05 -0.25 -2.92
C GLU A 258 -20.10 -0.56 -4.43
N ILE A 259 -19.64 -1.74 -4.81
CA ILE A 259 -19.77 -2.27 -6.17
C ILE A 259 -20.53 -3.58 -6.05
N GLN A 260 -21.77 -3.59 -6.52
CA GLN A 260 -22.61 -4.78 -6.53
C GLN A 260 -22.37 -5.57 -7.80
N VAL A 261 -22.01 -6.84 -7.62
CA VAL A 261 -21.89 -7.80 -8.72
C VAL A 261 -22.85 -8.95 -8.47
N ASN A 262 -23.77 -9.15 -9.41
CA ASN A 262 -24.78 -10.19 -9.31
C ASN A 262 -24.29 -11.48 -9.96
N TYR A 263 -24.45 -12.60 -9.25
CA TYR A 263 -24.13 -13.92 -9.74
C TYR A 263 -25.38 -14.81 -9.72
N PRO A 264 -25.55 -15.71 -10.70
CA PRO A 264 -26.68 -16.65 -10.72
C PRO A 264 -26.71 -17.63 -9.54
N GLY A 265 -25.57 -17.85 -8.87
CA GLY A 265 -25.45 -18.79 -7.76
C GLY A 265 -24.05 -18.85 -7.15
N LEU A 266 -23.94 -19.61 -6.06
CA LEU A 266 -22.72 -19.77 -5.25
C LEU A 266 -21.52 -20.25 -6.08
N PHE A 267 -21.71 -21.24 -6.95
CA PHE A 267 -20.62 -21.83 -7.73
C PHE A 267 -20.02 -20.82 -8.72
N GLN A 268 -20.84 -19.98 -9.34
CA GLN A 268 -20.36 -18.93 -10.25
C GLN A 268 -19.56 -17.86 -9.50
N VAL A 269 -19.97 -17.52 -8.27
CA VAL A 269 -19.16 -16.66 -7.39
C VAL A 269 -17.82 -17.33 -7.14
N MET A 270 -17.79 -18.58 -6.65
CA MET A 270 -16.54 -19.26 -6.31
C MET A 270 -15.59 -19.42 -7.51
N GLU A 271 -16.11 -19.78 -8.68
CA GLU A 271 -15.33 -19.86 -9.93
C GLU A 271 -14.72 -18.51 -10.30
N ASP A 272 -15.50 -17.44 -10.22
CA ASP A 272 -15.04 -16.08 -10.53
C ASP A 272 -13.97 -15.62 -9.52
N LEU A 273 -14.15 -15.88 -8.22
CA LEU A 273 -13.16 -15.54 -7.19
C LEU A 273 -11.84 -16.31 -7.35
N GLN A 274 -11.92 -17.59 -7.73
CA GLN A 274 -10.75 -18.43 -8.02
C GLN A 274 -10.02 -17.95 -9.28
N ALA A 275 -10.74 -17.68 -10.36
CA ALA A 275 -10.16 -17.20 -11.62
C ALA A 275 -9.50 -15.82 -11.44
N LYS A 276 -10.13 -14.96 -10.63
CA LYS A 276 -9.57 -13.68 -10.23
C LYS A 276 -8.31 -13.83 -9.40
N THR A 277 -8.10 -14.93 -8.67
CA THR A 277 -7.06 -15.04 -7.64
C THR A 277 -7.22 -13.96 -6.57
N TYR A 278 -8.42 -13.79 -6.03
CA TYR A 278 -8.65 -12.73 -5.02
C TYR A 278 -9.46 -13.12 -3.80
N PHE A 279 -9.72 -14.40 -3.51
CA PHE A 279 -10.32 -14.82 -2.23
C PHE A 279 -9.80 -16.17 -1.75
#